data_AF-A0A930RFE7-F1
#
_entry.id   AF-A0A930RFE7-F1
#
_cell.length_a   1.000
_cell.length_b   1.000
_cell.length_c   1.000
_cell.angle_alpha   90.00
_cell.angle_beta   90.00
_cell.angle_gamma   90.00
#
_symmetry.space_group_name_H-M   'P 1'
#
loop_
_entity.id
_entity.type
_entity.pdbx_description
1 polymer ?
#
loop_
_entity_poly.entity_id
_entity_poly.type
_entity_poly.pdbx_seq_one_letter_code
_entity_poly.pdbx_strand_id
1 'polypeptide(L)'
;MNRRDFLRRMTLVGIGAALFPFFPDAAEASWYIPSALPGVTIKPTYLSFGALENRFVTDCIVIHHIGNTNADVSAATVHEWHLHNGWAGIGYHFLIRKDGTIEEGRPMGTVGAHVY
;
A
#
# COMPACT_ATOMS: atom_id res chain seq x y z
N MET A 1 -27.15 9.40 4.11
CA MET A 1 -26.65 10.28 5.20
C MET A 1 -26.40 11.65 4.61
N ASN A 2 -26.96 12.73 5.18
CA ASN A 2 -26.81 14.07 4.58
C ASN A 2 -25.56 14.81 5.11
N ARG A 3 -25.16 15.92 4.47
CA ARG A 3 -23.97 16.72 4.84
C ARG A 3 -24.00 17.18 6.31
N ARG A 4 -25.18 17.49 6.86
CA ARG A 4 -25.33 17.95 8.24
C ARG A 4 -25.11 16.80 9.22
N ASP A 5 -25.63 15.61 8.91
CA ASP A 5 -25.43 14.41 9.73
C ASP A 5 -23.96 13.99 9.75
N PHE A 6 -23.27 14.08 8.62
CA PHE A 6 -21.84 13.77 8.51
C PHE A 6 -20.99 14.72 9.37
N LEU A 7 -21.21 16.03 9.26
CA LEU A 7 -20.48 17.03 10.04
C LEU A 7 -20.73 16.87 11.55
N ARG A 8 -21.99 16.64 11.95
CA ARG A 8 -22.36 16.48 13.36
C ARG A 8 -21.72 15.22 13.97
N ARG A 9 -21.62 14.14 13.20
CA ARG A 9 -20.92 12.91 13.61
C ARG A 9 -19.41 13.13 13.74
N MET A 10 -18.79 13.88 12.82
CA MET A 10 -17.36 14.23 12.90
C MET A 10 -17.05 15.07 14.15
N THR A 11 -17.89 16.05 14.48
CA THR A 11 -17.71 16.87 15.69
C THR A 11 -17.82 16.04 16.97
N LEU A 12 -18.77 15.09 17.03
CA LEU A 12 -18.92 14.20 18.19
C LEU A 12 -17.73 13.25 18.36
N VAL A 13 -17.16 12.74 17.27
CA VAL A 13 -15.95 11.91 17.31
C VAL A 13 -14.74 12.72 17.80
N GLY A 14 -14.57 13.96 17.33
CA GLY A 14 -13.49 14.84 17.77
C GLY A 14 -13.57 15.20 19.26
N ILE A 15 -14.77 15.47 19.77
CA ILE A 15 -14.99 15.73 21.21
C ILE A 15 -14.75 14.47 22.04
N GLY A 16 -15.20 13.31 21.57
CA GLY A 16 -14.93 12.02 22.20
C GLY A 16 -13.43 11.73 22.32
N ALA A 17 -12.65 12.09 21.30
CA ALA A 17 -11.19 11.94 21.30
C ALA A 17 -10.46 12.89 22.25
N ALA A 18 -10.98 14.10 22.46
CA ALA A 18 -10.39 15.05 23.39
C ALA A 18 -10.73 14.75 24.87
N LEU A 19 -11.90 14.16 25.13
CA LEU A 19 -12.40 13.94 26.50
C LEU A 19 -12.10 12.54 27.07
N PHE A 20 -11.75 11.58 26.22
CA PHE A 20 -11.41 10.22 26.64
C PHE A 20 -10.02 9.84 26.12
N PRO A 21 -8.99 9.76 26.99
CA PRO A 21 -7.60 9.47 26.61
C PRO A 21 -7.39 7.96 26.35
N PHE A 22 -8.34 7.33 25.64
CA PHE A 22 -8.23 5.94 25.19
C PHE A 22 -7.71 5.84 23.75
N PHE A 23 -7.19 6.94 23.20
CA PHE A 23 -6.44 6.89 21.95
C PHE A 23 -5.01 6.46 22.30
N PRO A 24 -4.49 5.36 21.71
CA PRO A 24 -3.10 5.01 21.88
C PRO A 24 -2.23 6.18 21.42
N ASP A 25 -1.13 6.43 22.12
CA ASP A 25 -0.08 7.32 21.62
C ASP A 25 0.28 6.90 20.19
N ALA A 26 0.55 7.88 19.33
CA ALA A 26 1.08 7.59 18.00
C ALA A 26 2.35 6.74 18.18
N ALA A 27 2.30 5.49 17.75
CA ALA A 27 3.46 4.62 17.82
C ALA A 27 4.52 5.21 16.89
N GLU A 28 5.56 5.81 17.47
CA GLU A 28 6.77 6.17 16.76
C GLU A 28 7.36 4.87 16.19
N ALA A 29 7.50 4.80 14.87
CA ALA A 29 8.19 3.68 14.23
C ALA A 29 9.61 3.60 14.84
N SER A 30 10.01 2.41 15.29
CA SER A 30 11.33 2.22 15.89
C SER A 30 12.42 2.70 14.92
N TRP A 31 13.32 3.56 15.39
CA TRP A 31 14.46 4.08 14.63
C TRP A 31 15.45 2.97 14.21
N TYR A 32 15.27 1.77 14.76
CA TYR A 32 16.00 0.57 14.37
C TYR A 32 15.34 -0.07 13.14
N ILE A 33 15.91 0.21 11.96
CA ILE A 33 15.61 -0.50 10.71
C ILE A 33 16.78 -1.47 10.49
N PRO A 34 16.64 -2.77 10.83
CA PRO A 34 17.66 -3.74 10.45
C PRO A 34 17.73 -3.82 8.92
N SER A 35 18.93 -4.04 8.38
CA SER A 35 19.14 -4.17 6.92
C SER A 35 18.30 -5.29 6.28
N ALA A 36 17.83 -6.23 7.10
CA ALA A 36 16.78 -7.19 6.77
C ALA A 36 15.88 -7.37 8.00
N LEU A 37 14.56 -7.35 7.79
CA LEU A 37 13.60 -7.70 8.84
C LEU A 37 13.65 -9.22 9.06
N PRO A 38 14.02 -9.71 10.25
CA PRO A 38 14.08 -11.16 10.51
C PRO A 38 12.71 -11.81 10.24
N GLY A 39 12.70 -12.84 9.39
CA GLY A 39 11.48 -13.56 9.03
C GLY A 39 10.65 -12.93 7.89
N VAL A 40 11.09 -11.82 7.30
CA VAL A 40 10.45 -11.23 6.11
C VAL A 40 11.31 -11.51 4.89
N THR A 41 10.78 -12.34 3.98
CA THR A 41 11.43 -12.66 2.70
C THR A 41 10.60 -12.08 1.56
N ILE A 42 11.25 -11.30 0.69
CA ILE A 42 10.64 -10.79 -0.54
C ILE A 42 11.09 -11.68 -1.70
N LYS A 43 10.14 -12.24 -2.43
CA LYS A 43 10.39 -13.06 -3.62
C LYS A 43 10.56 -12.14 -4.83
N PRO A 44 11.74 -12.09 -5.46
CA PRO A 44 11.94 -11.30 -6.67
C PRO A 44 11.12 -11.89 -7.81
N THR A 45 10.54 -11.03 -8.64
CA THR A 45 9.68 -11.43 -9.77
C THR A 45 10.34 -11.23 -11.13
N TYR A 46 11.40 -10.41 -11.20
CA TYR A 46 12.14 -10.10 -12.43
C TYR A 46 11.24 -9.62 -13.60
N LEU A 47 10.17 -8.89 -13.27
CA LEU A 47 9.22 -8.36 -14.24
C LEU A 47 9.89 -7.33 -15.16
N SER A 48 9.50 -7.32 -16.43
CA SER A 48 9.96 -6.33 -17.41
C SER A 48 9.00 -5.16 -17.45
N PHE A 49 9.48 -3.95 -17.17
CA PHE A 49 8.65 -2.75 -17.16
C PHE A 49 8.82 -1.92 -18.44
N GLY A 50 7.78 -1.14 -18.74
CA GLY A 50 7.92 0.01 -19.65
C GLY A 50 8.74 1.14 -19.02
N ALA A 51 8.63 2.36 -19.57
CA ALA A 51 9.29 3.53 -18.99
C ALA A 51 8.83 3.78 -17.55
N LEU A 52 9.79 4.02 -16.65
CA LEU A 52 9.56 4.31 -15.24
C LEU A 52 10.15 5.67 -14.88
N GLU A 53 9.54 6.32 -13.90
CA GLU A 53 10.02 7.57 -13.32
C GLU A 53 10.63 7.32 -11.94
N ASN A 54 11.72 8.01 -11.64
CA ASN A 54 12.36 7.94 -10.33
C ASN A 54 11.53 8.65 -9.27
N ARG A 55 11.46 8.04 -8.09
CA ARG A 55 10.78 8.58 -6.91
C ARG A 55 11.81 8.94 -5.85
N PHE A 56 11.94 10.23 -5.56
CA PHE A 56 13.01 10.75 -4.69
C PHE A 56 12.70 10.64 -3.20
N VAL A 57 11.43 10.59 -2.80
CA VAL A 57 11.00 10.55 -1.39
C VAL A 57 9.88 9.53 -1.19
N THR A 58 9.92 8.79 -0.08
CA THR A 58 8.81 7.98 0.46
C THR A 58 8.44 8.53 1.83
N ASP A 59 7.20 8.97 2.02
CA ASP A 59 6.69 9.49 3.28
C ASP A 59 5.36 8.84 3.70
N CYS A 60 4.80 7.98 2.85
CA CYS A 60 3.52 7.31 3.09
C CYS A 60 3.54 5.86 2.59
N ILE A 61 2.76 5.01 3.27
CA ILE A 61 2.41 3.66 2.82
C ILE A 61 0.90 3.64 2.57
N VAL A 62 0.50 3.21 1.37
CA VAL A 62 -0.91 3.04 0.99
C VAL A 62 -1.20 1.56 0.77
N ILE A 63 -2.21 1.05 1.48
CA ILE A 63 -2.60 -0.36 1.43
C ILE A 63 -3.79 -0.52 0.48
N HIS A 64 -3.67 -1.45 -0.46
CA HIS A 64 -4.69 -1.79 -1.45
C HIS A 64 -5.12 -3.24 -1.33
N HIS A 65 -6.26 -3.59 -1.92
CA HIS A 65 -6.66 -4.97 -2.18
C HIS A 65 -6.88 -5.15 -3.70
N ILE A 66 -6.78 -6.37 -4.22
CA ILE A 66 -6.89 -6.67 -5.67
C ILE A 66 -8.19 -6.13 -6.28
N GLY A 67 -9.29 -6.18 -5.51
CA GLY A 67 -10.61 -5.74 -5.95
C GLY A 67 -11.25 -6.71 -6.94
N ASN A 68 -12.57 -6.70 -7.03
CA ASN A 68 -13.37 -7.44 -8.02
C ASN A 68 -13.18 -8.98 -8.07
N THR A 69 -12.35 -9.56 -7.20
CA THR A 69 -12.14 -11.01 -7.07
C THR A 69 -11.65 -11.37 -5.67
N ASN A 70 -11.99 -12.59 -5.24
CA ASN A 70 -11.43 -13.23 -4.05
C ASN A 70 -10.35 -14.26 -4.40
N ALA A 71 -9.93 -14.36 -5.66
CA ALA A 71 -8.84 -15.25 -6.05
C ALA A 71 -7.51 -14.82 -5.41
N ASP A 72 -6.58 -15.77 -5.24
CA ASP A 72 -5.21 -15.47 -4.91
C ASP A 72 -4.44 -15.18 -6.21
N VAL A 73 -3.98 -13.93 -6.37
CA VAL A 73 -3.47 -13.40 -7.64
C VAL A 73 -2.00 -13.02 -7.50
N SER A 74 -1.18 -13.39 -8.48
CA SER A 74 0.25 -13.09 -8.46
C SER A 74 0.60 -11.69 -8.90
N ALA A 75 1.76 -11.20 -8.47
CA ALA A 75 2.34 -9.96 -9.00
C ALA A 75 2.51 -10.00 -10.52
N ALA A 76 2.89 -11.15 -11.09
CA ALA A 76 2.98 -11.33 -12.53
C ALA A 76 1.61 -11.19 -13.22
N THR A 77 0.55 -11.75 -12.64
CA THR A 77 -0.81 -11.62 -13.18
C THR A 77 -1.30 -10.17 -13.14
N VAL A 78 -1.10 -9.47 -12.02
CA VAL A 78 -1.45 -8.04 -11.94
C VAL A 78 -0.60 -7.20 -12.90
N HIS A 79 0.67 -7.57 -13.10
CA HIS A 79 1.55 -6.92 -14.05
C HIS A 79 0.98 -7.00 -15.47
N GLU A 80 0.58 -8.18 -15.93
CA GLU A 80 -0.07 -8.35 -17.24
C GLU A 80 -1.37 -7.53 -17.36
N TRP A 81 -2.20 -7.51 -16.33
CA TRP A 81 -3.42 -6.69 -16.34
C TRP A 81 -3.12 -5.21 -16.48
N HIS A 82 -2.11 -4.72 -15.77
CA HIS A 82 -1.72 -3.31 -15.84
C HIS A 82 -1.05 -2.97 -17.18
N LEU A 83 -0.26 -3.89 -17.77
CA LEU A 83 0.24 -3.74 -19.13
C LEU A 83 -0.91 -3.64 -20.14
N HIS A 84 -1.94 -4.48 -20.02
CA HIS A 84 -3.14 -4.41 -20.86
C HIS A 84 -3.92 -3.10 -20.69
N ASN A 85 -3.81 -2.44 -19.53
CA ASN A 85 -4.35 -1.10 -19.30
C ASN A 85 -3.46 0.04 -19.83
N GLY A 86 -2.34 -0.28 -20.50
CA GLY A 86 -1.39 0.69 -21.03
C GLY A 86 -0.43 1.27 -20.00
N TRP A 87 -0.35 0.69 -18.80
CA TRP A 87 0.60 1.13 -17.78
C TRP A 87 1.97 0.49 -18.03
N ALA A 88 3.01 1.00 -17.39
CA ALA A 88 4.36 0.42 -17.51
C ALA A 88 4.53 -0.97 -16.84
N GLY A 89 3.45 -1.55 -16.30
CA GLY A 89 3.44 -2.79 -15.52
C GLY A 89 2.69 -2.61 -14.19
N ILE A 90 2.81 -3.60 -13.29
CA ILE A 90 2.21 -3.56 -11.94
C ILE A 90 2.47 -2.20 -11.27
N GLY A 91 1.41 -1.64 -10.67
CA GLY A 91 1.42 -0.29 -10.09
C GLY A 91 1.91 -0.25 -8.64
N TYR A 92 1.88 -1.41 -7.97
CA TYR A 92 2.26 -1.58 -6.57
C TYR A 92 3.72 -1.99 -6.44
N HIS A 93 4.41 -1.57 -5.37
CA HIS A 93 5.79 -1.96 -5.09
C HIS A 93 5.91 -3.38 -4.52
N PHE A 94 4.89 -3.84 -3.79
CA PHE A 94 4.82 -5.19 -3.23
C PHE A 94 3.41 -5.75 -3.36
N LEU A 95 3.31 -7.06 -3.53
CA LEU A 95 2.05 -7.78 -3.49
C LEU A 95 2.14 -8.92 -2.47
N ILE A 96 1.17 -8.96 -1.55
CA ILE A 96 1.10 -9.99 -0.50
C ILE A 96 0.05 -11.02 -0.90
N ARG A 97 0.49 -12.26 -1.10
CA ARG A 97 -0.36 -13.41 -1.43
C ARG A 97 -1.12 -13.88 -0.20
N LYS A 98 -2.18 -14.66 -0.40
CA LYS A 98 -2.99 -15.18 0.70
C LYS A 98 -2.22 -16.08 1.68
N ASP A 99 -1.17 -16.73 1.21
CA ASP A 99 -0.29 -17.57 2.02
C ASP A 99 0.77 -16.76 2.79
N GLY A 100 0.80 -15.43 2.62
CA GLY A 100 1.77 -14.54 3.24
C GLY A 100 3.04 -14.31 2.40
N THR A 101 3.19 -14.97 1.25
CA THR A 101 4.31 -14.71 0.34
C THR A 101 4.27 -13.26 -0.15
N ILE A 102 5.40 -12.55 -0.02
CA ILE A 102 5.55 -11.19 -0.53
C ILE A 102 6.29 -11.26 -1.87
N GLU A 103 5.63 -10.84 -2.94
CA GLU A 103 6.20 -10.76 -4.28
C GLU A 103 6.61 -9.31 -4.58
N GLU A 104 7.83 -9.13 -5.10
CA GLU A 104 8.31 -7.83 -5.57
C GLU A 104 7.48 -7.38 -6.77
N GLY A 105 6.99 -6.15 -6.72
CA GLY A 105 6.28 -5.51 -7.83
C GLY A 105 7.19 -4.51 -8.53
N ARG A 106 6.72 -3.27 -8.58
CA ARG A 106 7.45 -2.16 -9.18
C ARG A 106 8.72 -1.82 -8.37
N PRO A 107 9.87 -1.51 -9.02
CA PRO A 107 11.11 -1.20 -8.31
C PRO A 107 10.94 -0.10 -7.26
N MET A 108 11.49 -0.33 -6.06
CA MET A 108 11.24 0.51 -4.88
C MET A 108 11.57 1.99 -5.08
N GLY A 109 12.58 2.31 -5.90
CA GLY A 109 13.01 3.68 -6.22
C GLY A 109 12.18 4.40 -7.29
N THR A 110 11.07 3.82 -7.74
CA THR A 110 10.25 4.39 -8.84
C THR A 110 8.86 4.79 -8.38
N VAL A 111 8.24 5.68 -9.17
CA VAL A 111 6.87 6.16 -8.93
C VAL A 111 5.88 5.01 -9.16
N GLY A 112 5.03 4.76 -8.15
CA GLY A 112 3.94 3.79 -8.23
C GLY A 112 2.81 4.26 -9.14
N ALA A 113 1.92 3.34 -9.52
CA ALA A 113 0.69 3.64 -10.26
C ALA A 113 -0.51 3.11 -9.46
N HIS A 114 -0.69 3.61 -8.24
CA HIS A 114 -1.70 3.09 -7.31
C HIS A 114 -2.49 4.18 -6.55
N VAL A 115 -2.03 5.43 -6.52
CA VAL A 115 -2.70 6.56 -5.87
C VAL A 115 -2.18 7.86 -6.46
N TYR A 116 -3.04 8.87 -6.58
CA TYR A 116 -2.71 10.24 -7.00
C TYR A 116 -2.80 11.20 -5.83
#